data_AF-A0A3D3RKG4-F1
#
_entry.id   AF-A0A3D3RKG4-F1
#
_cell.length_a   1.000
_cell.length_b   1.000
_cell.length_c   1.000
_cell.angle_alpha   90.00
_cell.angle_beta   90.00
_cell.angle_gamma   90.00
#
_symmetry.space_group_name_H-M   'P 1'
#
loop_
_entity.id
_entity.type
_entity.pdbx_description
1 polymer ?
#
loop_
_entity_poly.entity_id
_entity_poly.type
_entity_poly.pdbx_seq_one_letter_code
_entity_poly.pdbx_strand_id
1 'polypeptide(L)'
;ESAIWKAYTTHDQKVEACRIPQSTLDNLSTEGVLKAILDYPLFFDFFAYSDWDTALKKLQVECDALAEFLSRDDSNQVLNRMNKSNEFDEVQAHLINLLRGYILDSDITPRLSVRTPNGSSVTVYTLGEISATERKQLDDYAKKAYPNATLISNSTAKYNCHSYAWYLRDANNIYWMNDPSLYMSDGSYTKIASGVSNYTAIASNDIIYYTDHSAVSHTNGGSTIKYITVYSKWGQGPLMSHRVHDCPYSLSNVSVWRR
;
A
#
# COMPACT_ATOMS: atom_id res chain seq x y z
N GLU A 1 21.55 7.25 0.68
CA GLU A 1 20.35 7.65 1.47
C GLU A 1 20.80 8.31 2.75
N SER A 2 20.16 9.42 3.16
CA SER A 2 20.58 10.13 4.37
C SER A 2 20.28 9.29 5.61
N ALA A 3 21.20 9.26 6.58
CA ALA A 3 21.00 8.57 7.85
C ALA A 3 19.72 9.02 8.59
N ILE A 4 19.23 10.23 8.28
CA ILE A 4 18.00 10.81 8.80
C ILE A 4 16.76 10.02 8.35
N TRP A 5 16.67 9.63 7.07
CA TRP A 5 15.48 8.93 6.55
C TRP A 5 15.27 7.56 7.20
N LYS A 6 16.38 6.87 7.51
CA LYS A 6 16.37 5.58 8.23
C LYS A 6 16.00 5.75 9.71
N ALA A 7 16.22 6.93 10.29
CA ALA A 7 15.91 7.21 11.69
C ALA A 7 14.42 7.47 11.94
N TYR A 8 13.63 7.78 10.90
CA TYR A 8 12.18 7.82 11.01
C TYR A 8 11.63 6.41 11.19
N THR A 9 11.00 6.18 12.34
CA THR A 9 10.50 4.87 12.79
C THR A 9 9.01 4.66 12.53
N THR A 10 8.33 5.67 11.99
CA THR A 10 6.90 5.63 11.69
C THR A 10 6.62 6.31 10.36
N HIS A 11 5.53 5.90 9.72
CA HIS A 11 4.99 6.56 8.53
C HIS A 11 4.77 8.06 8.74
N ASP A 12 4.10 8.44 9.83
CA ASP A 12 3.78 9.83 10.14
C ASP A 12 5.02 10.74 10.23
N GLN A 13 6.13 10.23 10.78
CA GLN A 13 7.41 10.96 10.81
C GLN A 13 7.98 11.21 9.40
N LYS A 14 7.84 10.23 8.50
CA LYS A 14 8.28 10.36 7.10
C LYS A 14 7.40 11.36 6.36
N VAL A 15 6.08 11.29 6.55
CA VAL A 15 5.10 12.24 5.98
C VAL A 15 5.42 13.66 6.44
N GLU A 16 5.60 13.87 7.74
CA GLU A 16 5.91 15.19 8.30
C GLU A 16 7.21 15.78 7.74
N ALA A 17 8.23 14.94 7.55
CA ALA A 17 9.50 15.35 6.94
C ALA A 17 9.39 15.75 5.46
N CYS A 18 8.28 15.40 4.80
CA CYS A 18 8.04 15.70 3.40
C CYS A 18 7.02 16.83 3.18
N ARG A 19 6.53 17.49 4.24
CA ARG A 19 5.57 18.58 4.13
C ARG A 19 6.16 19.78 3.38
N ILE A 20 5.37 20.34 2.47
CA ILE A 20 5.73 21.48 1.63
C ILE A 20 4.86 22.68 2.03
N PRO A 21 5.45 23.81 2.44
CA PRO A 21 4.67 25.01 2.75
C PRO A 21 3.84 25.48 1.55
N GLN A 22 2.60 25.91 1.80
CA GLN A 22 1.70 26.42 0.75
C GLN A 22 2.35 27.54 -0.07
N SER A 23 3.07 28.46 0.57
CA SER A 23 3.78 29.55 -0.12
C SER A 23 4.82 29.05 -1.14
N THR A 24 5.39 27.87 -0.94
CA THR A 24 6.30 27.26 -1.92
C THR A 24 5.51 26.74 -3.12
N LEU A 25 4.39 26.05 -2.87
CA LEU A 25 3.51 25.48 -3.90
C LEU A 25 2.87 26.56 -4.77
N ASP A 26 2.43 27.67 -4.17
CA ASP A 26 1.85 28.83 -4.87
C ASP A 26 2.81 29.42 -5.92
N ASN A 27 4.12 29.29 -5.71
CA ASN A 27 5.15 29.79 -6.62
C ASN A 27 5.55 28.77 -7.71
N LEU A 28 5.04 27.54 -7.66
CA LEU A 28 5.27 26.53 -8.69
C LEU A 28 4.23 26.59 -9.80
N SER A 29 4.64 26.33 -11.03
CA SER A 29 3.68 26.00 -12.10
C SER A 29 2.97 24.68 -11.79
N THR A 30 1.82 24.42 -12.42
CA THR A 30 1.08 23.16 -12.22
C THR A 30 1.91 21.93 -12.63
N GLU A 31 2.79 22.07 -13.63
CA GLU A 31 3.80 21.05 -13.97
C GLU A 31 4.86 20.89 -12.87
N GLY A 32 5.31 21.99 -12.26
CA GLY A 32 6.23 21.95 -11.11
C GLY A 32 5.60 21.25 -9.90
N VAL A 33 4.31 21.48 -9.65
CA VAL A 33 3.58 20.75 -8.61
C VAL A 33 3.45 19.27 -8.95
N LEU A 34 3.16 18.90 -10.20
CA LEU A 34 3.16 17.49 -10.62
C LEU A 34 4.53 16.84 -10.38
N LYS A 35 5.62 17.51 -10.73
CA LYS A 35 6.99 17.01 -10.45
C LYS A 35 7.23 16.84 -8.96
N ALA A 36 6.74 17.76 -8.12
CA ALA A 36 6.82 17.61 -6.67
C ALA A 36 6.04 16.38 -6.14
N ILE A 37 4.93 15.98 -6.79
CA ILE A 37 4.24 14.70 -6.48
C ILE A 37 5.13 13.51 -6.86
N LEU A 38 5.72 13.54 -8.05
CA LEU A 38 6.53 12.43 -8.57
C LEU A 38 7.87 12.26 -7.84
N ASP A 39 8.38 13.36 -7.26
CA ASP A 39 9.59 13.38 -6.41
C ASP A 39 9.28 13.14 -4.92
N TYR A 40 8.00 13.06 -4.53
CA TYR A 40 7.58 12.84 -3.16
C TYR A 40 8.18 11.51 -2.64
N PRO A 41 8.99 11.50 -1.57
CA PRO A 41 9.70 10.29 -1.13
C PRO A 41 8.82 9.08 -0.79
N LEU A 42 7.54 9.34 -0.49
CA LEU A 42 6.53 8.33 -0.15
C LEU A 42 5.50 8.13 -1.28
N PHE A 43 5.77 8.60 -2.51
CA PHE A 43 4.79 8.46 -3.60
C PHE A 43 4.43 6.99 -3.90
N PHE A 44 5.33 6.05 -3.58
CA PHE A 44 5.10 4.61 -3.67
C PHE A 44 3.84 4.17 -2.93
N ASP A 45 3.46 4.86 -1.84
CA ASP A 45 2.33 4.47 -1.00
C ASP A 45 1.01 4.46 -1.76
N PHE A 46 0.91 5.20 -2.88
CA PHE A 46 -0.22 5.12 -3.78
C PHE A 46 -0.49 3.70 -4.29
N PHE A 47 0.57 2.91 -4.52
CA PHE A 47 0.49 1.54 -5.03
C PHE A 47 0.34 0.48 -3.94
N ALA A 48 0.34 0.89 -2.67
CA ALA A 48 0.25 -0.02 -1.53
C ALA A 48 -1.20 -0.44 -1.20
N TYR A 49 -2.21 0.25 -1.70
CA TYR A 49 -3.61 0.00 -1.31
C TYR A 49 -4.32 -0.99 -2.22
N SER A 50 -5.42 -1.56 -1.70
CA SER A 50 -6.26 -2.52 -2.42
C SER A 50 -7.13 -1.85 -3.51
N ASP A 51 -7.38 -0.55 -3.38
CA ASP A 51 -8.17 0.23 -4.31
C ASP A 51 -7.65 1.66 -4.46
N TRP A 52 -7.87 2.23 -5.64
CA TRP A 52 -7.35 3.52 -6.04
C TRP A 52 -7.98 4.70 -5.30
N ASP A 53 -9.27 4.58 -4.93
CA ASP A 53 -9.96 5.66 -4.22
C ASP A 53 -9.38 5.85 -2.82
N THR A 54 -9.11 4.75 -2.12
CA THR A 54 -8.44 4.75 -0.82
C THR A 54 -7.01 5.30 -0.95
N ALA A 55 -6.25 4.83 -1.93
CA ALA A 55 -4.90 5.32 -2.21
C ALA A 55 -4.86 6.84 -2.44
N LEU A 56 -5.75 7.35 -3.32
CA LEU A 56 -5.80 8.76 -3.69
C LEU A 56 -6.18 9.63 -2.50
N LYS A 57 -7.23 9.26 -1.75
CA LYS A 57 -7.66 10.01 -0.56
C LYS A 57 -6.56 10.06 0.49
N LYS A 58 -5.85 8.96 0.68
CA LYS A 58 -4.75 8.88 1.65
C LYS A 58 -3.59 9.76 1.23
N LEU A 59 -3.11 9.60 -0.01
CA LEU A 59 -1.98 10.39 -0.50
C LEU A 59 -2.31 11.88 -0.58
N GLN A 60 -3.55 12.25 -0.91
CA GLN A 60 -3.98 13.66 -0.93
C GLN A 60 -3.84 14.34 0.45
N VAL A 61 -4.03 13.59 1.55
CA VAL A 61 -3.86 14.12 2.91
C VAL A 61 -2.37 14.21 3.30
N GLU A 62 -1.52 13.39 2.72
CA GLU A 62 -0.11 13.23 3.11
C GLU A 62 0.87 13.98 2.22
N CYS A 63 0.48 14.25 0.98
CA CYS A 63 1.27 14.94 -0.02
C CYS A 63 0.62 16.29 -0.36
N ASP A 64 1.17 17.38 0.20
CA ASP A 64 0.64 18.73 0.00
C ASP A 64 0.62 19.12 -1.50
N ALA A 65 1.62 18.66 -2.26
CA ALA A 65 1.67 18.86 -3.72
C ALA A 65 0.49 18.19 -4.45
N LEU A 66 0.04 17.01 -4.02
CA LEU A 66 -1.12 16.36 -4.62
C LEU A 66 -2.42 17.11 -4.27
N ALA A 67 -2.56 17.55 -3.02
CA ALA A 67 -3.71 18.37 -2.61
C ALA A 67 -3.81 19.65 -3.45
N GLU A 68 -2.68 20.36 -3.57
CA GLU A 68 -2.57 21.55 -4.41
C GLU A 68 -2.91 21.24 -5.87
N PHE A 69 -2.31 20.20 -6.45
CA PHE A 69 -2.52 19.83 -7.84
C PHE A 69 -4.00 19.56 -8.14
N LEU A 70 -4.68 18.81 -7.29
CA LEU A 70 -6.11 18.50 -7.49
C LEU A 70 -7.02 19.74 -7.35
N SER A 71 -6.53 20.82 -6.75
CA SER A 71 -7.27 22.09 -6.64
C SER A 71 -7.13 23.02 -7.85
N ARG A 72 -6.13 22.79 -8.72
CA ARG A 72 -5.84 23.67 -9.86
C ARG A 72 -6.66 23.32 -11.09
N ASP A 73 -7.29 24.34 -11.68
CA ASP A 73 -8.17 24.20 -12.84
C ASP A 73 -7.45 23.63 -14.09
N ASP A 74 -6.14 23.86 -14.23
CA ASP A 74 -5.35 23.45 -15.40
C ASP A 74 -4.67 22.07 -15.26
N SER A 75 -4.87 21.37 -14.14
CA SER A 75 -4.21 20.08 -13.86
C SER A 75 -4.48 19.01 -14.91
N ASN A 76 -5.71 18.91 -15.40
CA ASN A 76 -6.05 17.97 -16.48
C ASN A 76 -5.28 18.28 -17.79
N GLN A 77 -5.03 19.56 -18.07
CA GLN A 77 -4.25 19.95 -19.24
C GLN A 77 -2.78 19.54 -19.08
N VAL A 78 -2.21 19.74 -17.89
CA VAL A 78 -0.85 19.29 -17.56
C VAL A 78 -0.73 17.78 -17.71
N LEU A 79 -1.61 16.99 -17.09
CA LEU A 79 -1.55 15.53 -17.17
C LEU A 79 -1.61 15.03 -18.63
N ASN A 80 -2.46 15.62 -19.46
CA ASN A 80 -2.58 15.26 -20.88
C ASN A 80 -1.33 15.59 -21.70
N ARG A 81 -0.60 16.66 -21.35
CA ARG A 81 0.70 16.98 -21.97
C ARG A 81 1.78 16.00 -21.50
N MET A 82 1.87 15.78 -20.19
CA MET A 82 2.93 14.99 -19.56
C MET A 82 2.85 13.50 -19.92
N ASN A 83 1.66 12.96 -20.16
CA ASN A 83 1.50 11.56 -20.61
C ASN A 83 2.16 11.26 -21.98
N LYS A 84 2.48 12.28 -22.78
CA LYS A 84 3.20 12.10 -24.06
C LYS A 84 4.71 12.24 -23.91
N SER A 85 5.20 12.53 -22.71
CA SER A 85 6.63 12.67 -22.42
C SER A 85 7.28 11.31 -22.18
N ASN A 86 8.53 11.15 -22.62
CA ASN A 86 9.37 10.00 -22.30
C ASN A 86 10.28 10.30 -21.09
N GLU A 87 10.01 11.36 -20.32
CA GLU A 87 10.82 11.74 -19.16
C GLU A 87 10.55 10.89 -17.91
N PHE A 88 9.38 10.25 -17.86
CA PHE A 88 8.92 9.51 -16.70
C PHE A 88 9.27 8.04 -16.79
N ASP A 89 9.60 7.45 -15.64
CA ASP A 89 9.65 6.00 -15.54
C ASP A 89 8.24 5.38 -15.61
N GLU A 90 8.16 4.04 -15.71
CA GLU A 90 6.88 3.38 -15.94
C GLU A 90 5.92 3.55 -14.76
N VAL A 91 6.43 3.64 -13.53
CA VAL A 91 5.60 3.83 -12.32
C VAL A 91 5.05 5.26 -12.26
N GLN A 92 5.88 6.26 -12.57
CA GLN A 92 5.45 7.66 -12.65
C GLN A 92 4.44 7.86 -13.79
N ALA A 93 4.68 7.26 -14.95
CA ALA A 93 3.74 7.27 -16.07
C ALA A 93 2.42 6.57 -15.71
N HIS A 94 2.49 5.46 -14.96
CA HIS A 94 1.30 4.78 -14.44
C HIS A 94 0.51 5.72 -13.52
N LEU A 95 1.13 6.35 -12.51
CA LEU A 95 0.45 7.32 -11.64
C LEU A 95 -0.21 8.47 -12.43
N ILE A 96 0.49 9.04 -13.42
CA ILE A 96 -0.08 10.11 -14.28
C ILE A 96 -1.35 9.61 -14.99
N ASN A 97 -1.36 8.38 -15.50
CA ASN A 97 -2.55 7.81 -16.11
C ASN A 97 -3.69 7.66 -15.10
N LEU A 98 -3.39 7.20 -13.89
CA LEU A 98 -4.40 7.00 -12.87
C LEU A 98 -5.01 8.33 -12.42
N LEU A 99 -4.20 9.38 -12.22
CA LEU A 99 -4.65 10.73 -11.86
C LEU A 99 -5.53 11.39 -12.93
N ARG A 100 -5.34 11.03 -14.21
CA ARG A 100 -6.19 11.52 -15.32
C ARG A 100 -7.57 10.88 -15.31
N GLY A 101 -7.84 9.95 -14.40
CA GLY A 101 -9.00 9.07 -14.49
C GLY A 101 -8.86 8.03 -15.61
N TYR A 102 -7.66 7.85 -16.20
CA TYR A 102 -7.34 6.63 -16.95
C TYR A 102 -6.96 5.56 -15.94
N ILE A 103 -7.93 5.19 -15.10
CA ILE A 103 -7.96 3.85 -14.55
C ILE A 103 -8.98 3.10 -15.36
N LEU A 104 -8.48 2.09 -16.05
CA LEU A 104 -9.18 1.11 -16.83
C LEU A 104 -10.25 0.44 -15.95
N ASP A 105 -11.41 1.05 -15.84
CA ASP A 105 -12.64 0.36 -15.40
C ASP A 105 -12.90 -0.87 -16.31
N SER A 106 -12.24 -0.91 -17.47
CA SER A 106 -12.21 -2.01 -18.42
C SER A 106 -11.34 -3.23 -18.03
N ASP A 107 -10.46 -3.16 -17.02
CA ASP A 107 -9.55 -4.27 -16.65
C ASP A 107 -9.95 -5.01 -15.37
N ILE A 108 -11.09 -4.66 -14.76
CA ILE A 108 -11.71 -5.52 -13.74
C ILE A 108 -12.29 -6.75 -14.45
N THR A 109 -11.45 -7.80 -14.52
CA THR A 109 -11.77 -9.16 -14.93
C THR A 109 -12.82 -9.79 -13.99
N PRO A 110 -13.43 -10.95 -14.31
CA PRO A 110 -14.65 -11.41 -13.64
C PRO A 110 -14.54 -11.44 -12.12
N ARG A 111 -15.63 -11.07 -11.44
CA ARG A 111 -15.82 -11.32 -10.01
C ARG A 111 -15.81 -12.84 -9.81
N LEU A 112 -14.70 -13.35 -9.30
CA LEU A 112 -14.54 -14.74 -8.89
C LEU A 112 -14.83 -14.86 -7.40
N SER A 113 -14.74 -16.10 -6.89
CA SER A 113 -14.78 -16.30 -5.45
C SER A 113 -13.80 -17.37 -4.99
N VAL A 114 -13.26 -17.14 -3.79
CA VAL A 114 -12.59 -18.16 -2.99
C VAL A 114 -13.46 -18.51 -1.79
N ARG A 115 -13.09 -19.58 -1.07
CA ARG A 115 -13.81 -20.03 0.12
C ARG A 115 -13.00 -19.78 1.37
N THR A 116 -13.65 -19.26 2.39
CA THR A 116 -13.12 -19.29 3.75
C THR A 116 -13.06 -20.74 4.27
N PRO A 117 -12.31 -21.02 5.35
CA PRO A 117 -12.35 -22.31 6.03
C PRO A 117 -13.76 -22.80 6.41
N ASN A 118 -14.68 -21.90 6.77
CA ASN A 118 -16.07 -22.22 7.10
C ASN A 118 -17.03 -22.17 5.89
N GLY A 119 -16.50 -22.03 4.67
CA GLY A 119 -17.25 -22.20 3.42
C GLY A 119 -17.92 -20.94 2.86
N SER A 120 -17.79 -19.78 3.51
CA SER A 120 -18.30 -18.51 2.97
C SER A 120 -17.58 -18.14 1.67
N SER A 121 -18.31 -17.54 0.73
CA SER A 121 -17.79 -17.11 -0.56
C SER A 121 -17.25 -15.69 -0.47
N VAL A 122 -15.96 -15.50 -0.70
CA VAL A 122 -15.29 -14.19 -0.68
C VAL A 122 -15.03 -13.75 -2.11
N THR A 123 -15.49 -12.55 -2.49
CA THR A 123 -15.25 -12.00 -3.82
C THR A 123 -13.78 -11.67 -4.01
N VAL A 124 -13.23 -12.11 -5.15
CA VAL A 124 -11.87 -11.78 -5.58
C VAL A 124 -11.86 -11.40 -7.06
N TYR A 125 -10.77 -10.77 -7.46
CA TYR A 125 -10.52 -10.34 -8.83
C TYR A 125 -9.23 -10.96 -9.33
N THR A 126 -9.12 -11.17 -10.62
CA THR A 126 -7.82 -11.27 -11.28
C THR A 126 -7.43 -9.87 -11.74
N LEU A 127 -6.15 -9.55 -11.80
CA LEU A 127 -5.67 -8.30 -12.39
C LEU A 127 -4.63 -8.64 -13.46
N GLY A 128 -4.51 -7.76 -14.46
CA GLY A 128 -3.40 -7.81 -15.39
C GLY A 128 -2.07 -7.67 -14.65
N GLU A 129 -1.04 -8.38 -15.12
CA GLU A 129 0.29 -8.23 -14.53
C GLU A 129 0.99 -6.98 -15.06
N ILE A 130 1.74 -6.31 -14.20
CA ILE A 130 2.58 -5.16 -14.55
C ILE A 130 3.88 -5.59 -15.23
N SER A 131 4.49 -4.66 -15.97
CA SER A 131 5.71 -4.91 -16.72
C SER A 131 6.88 -5.33 -15.80
N ALA A 132 7.87 -6.05 -16.35
CA ALA A 132 9.04 -6.42 -15.57
C ALA A 132 9.88 -5.20 -15.11
N THR A 133 9.89 -4.14 -15.92
CA THR A 133 10.55 -2.87 -15.60
C THR A 133 9.81 -2.18 -14.47
N GLU A 134 8.49 -2.06 -14.58
CA GLU A 134 7.64 -1.44 -13.58
C GLU A 134 7.73 -2.15 -12.22
N ARG A 135 7.73 -3.50 -12.20
CA ARG A 135 7.93 -4.27 -10.96
C ARG A 135 9.25 -3.91 -10.28
N LYS A 136 10.34 -3.83 -11.05
CA LYS A 136 11.65 -3.49 -10.51
C LYS A 136 11.64 -2.07 -9.95
N GLN A 137 11.00 -1.13 -10.63
CA GLN A 137 10.88 0.26 -10.19
C GLN A 137 10.07 0.35 -8.89
N LEU A 138 8.90 -0.32 -8.80
CA LEU A 138 8.12 -0.40 -7.57
C LEU A 138 8.92 -1.00 -6.40
N ASP A 139 9.70 -2.06 -6.64
CA ASP A 139 10.59 -2.63 -5.63
C ASP A 139 11.62 -1.61 -5.15
N ASP A 140 12.25 -0.89 -6.08
CA ASP A 140 13.25 0.13 -5.78
C ASP A 140 12.65 1.31 -4.99
N TYR A 141 11.45 1.73 -5.36
CA TYR A 141 10.72 2.78 -4.66
C TYR A 141 10.27 2.36 -3.26
N ALA A 142 9.77 1.13 -3.09
CA ALA A 142 9.41 0.58 -1.78
C ALA A 142 10.63 0.52 -0.85
N LYS A 143 11.79 0.04 -1.34
CA LYS A 143 13.03 -0.02 -0.55
C LYS A 143 13.54 1.36 -0.15
N LYS A 144 13.43 2.34 -1.06
CA LYS A 144 13.83 3.74 -0.79
C LYS A 144 12.92 4.41 0.23
N ALA A 145 11.61 4.20 0.12
CA ALA A 145 10.61 4.75 1.05
C ALA A 145 10.75 4.10 2.45
N TYR A 146 10.94 2.78 2.50
CA TYR A 146 10.98 1.97 3.73
C TYR A 146 12.29 1.18 3.87
N PRO A 147 13.42 1.87 4.12
CA PRO A 147 14.74 1.24 4.13
C PRO A 147 15.02 0.32 5.33
N ASN A 148 14.13 0.30 6.33
CA ASN A 148 14.19 -0.60 7.48
C ASN A 148 13.37 -1.88 7.24
N ALA A 149 12.56 -1.93 6.18
CA ALA A 149 11.88 -3.12 5.71
C ALA A 149 12.79 -3.94 4.77
N THR A 150 12.54 -5.23 4.69
CA THR A 150 13.30 -6.17 3.84
C THR A 150 12.41 -6.75 2.77
N LEU A 151 12.84 -6.65 1.51
CA LEU A 151 12.18 -7.28 0.36
C LEU A 151 12.25 -8.82 0.46
N ILE A 152 11.08 -9.47 0.47
CA ILE A 152 10.95 -10.94 0.44
C ILE A 152 10.69 -11.42 -0.97
N SER A 153 9.80 -10.75 -1.70
CA SER A 153 9.46 -11.07 -3.09
C SER A 153 9.08 -9.82 -3.85
N ASN A 154 9.35 -9.82 -5.15
CA ASN A 154 9.14 -8.66 -6.02
C ASN A 154 7.66 -8.25 -6.11
N SER A 155 7.46 -7.01 -6.55
CA SER A 155 6.17 -6.42 -6.86
C SER A 155 5.40 -7.27 -7.87
N THR A 156 4.08 -7.29 -7.73
CA THR A 156 3.15 -7.95 -8.66
C THR A 156 1.75 -7.43 -8.38
N ALA A 157 0.98 -7.19 -9.45
CA ALA A 157 -0.41 -6.76 -9.35
C ALA A 157 -1.38 -7.93 -9.11
N LYS A 158 -0.90 -9.18 -9.11
CA LYS A 158 -1.76 -10.38 -9.07
C LYS A 158 -2.50 -10.59 -7.75
N TYR A 159 -1.92 -10.20 -6.63
CA TYR A 159 -2.50 -10.38 -5.30
C TYR A 159 -2.02 -9.31 -4.33
N ASN A 160 -2.87 -8.98 -3.36
CA ASN A 160 -2.63 -7.97 -2.34
C ASN A 160 -2.47 -8.57 -0.93
N CYS A 161 -2.38 -7.70 0.07
CA CYS A 161 -2.19 -8.05 1.48
C CYS A 161 -3.25 -9.02 2.00
N HIS A 162 -4.52 -8.77 1.66
CA HIS A 162 -5.66 -9.57 2.13
C HIS A 162 -5.60 -10.99 1.59
N SER A 163 -5.44 -11.14 0.27
CA SER A 163 -5.34 -12.45 -0.35
C SER A 163 -4.11 -13.23 0.14
N TYR A 164 -2.98 -12.56 0.34
CA TYR A 164 -1.79 -13.20 0.92
C TYR A 164 -2.04 -13.67 2.36
N ALA A 165 -2.59 -12.82 3.22
CA ALA A 165 -2.72 -13.13 4.64
C ALA A 165 -3.77 -14.21 4.93
N TRP A 166 -4.93 -14.10 4.28
CA TRP A 166 -6.15 -14.87 4.59
C TRP A 166 -6.38 -16.07 3.67
N TYR A 167 -5.94 -16.01 2.42
CA TYR A 167 -6.23 -17.05 1.43
C TYR A 167 -5.01 -17.92 1.10
N LEU A 168 -3.99 -17.36 0.44
CA LEU A 168 -2.88 -18.14 -0.10
C LEU A 168 -1.54 -17.38 -0.04
N ARG A 169 -0.61 -17.91 0.76
CA ARG A 169 0.76 -17.40 0.95
C ARG A 169 1.74 -18.04 -0.03
N ASP A 170 1.42 -18.01 -1.32
CA ASP A 170 2.18 -18.70 -2.37
C ASP A 170 2.41 -17.78 -3.58
N ALA A 171 3.51 -18.01 -4.30
CA ALA A 171 3.85 -17.25 -5.52
C ALA A 171 2.85 -17.45 -6.66
N ASN A 172 2.07 -18.54 -6.64
CA ASN A 172 1.00 -18.82 -7.59
C ASN A 172 -0.34 -18.17 -7.21
N ASN A 173 -0.38 -17.32 -6.17
CA ASN A 173 -1.59 -16.56 -5.86
C ASN A 173 -1.87 -15.55 -6.99
N ILE A 174 -3.07 -15.64 -7.56
CA ILE A 174 -3.54 -14.79 -8.67
C ILE A 174 -4.79 -13.99 -8.32
N TYR A 175 -5.16 -13.96 -7.04
CA TYR A 175 -6.40 -13.33 -6.59
C TYR A 175 -6.12 -12.06 -5.81
N TRP A 176 -6.70 -10.97 -6.26
CA TRP A 176 -6.80 -9.71 -5.55
C TRP A 176 -8.08 -9.68 -4.71
N MET A 177 -7.99 -9.35 -3.42
CA MET A 177 -9.11 -9.43 -2.48
C MET A 177 -9.31 -8.08 -1.82
N ASN A 178 -10.40 -7.37 -2.14
CA ASN A 178 -10.67 -6.06 -1.54
C ASN A 178 -11.24 -6.16 -0.12
N ASP A 179 -12.03 -7.21 0.17
CA ASP A 179 -12.69 -7.37 1.46
C ASP A 179 -12.45 -8.77 2.07
N PRO A 180 -11.63 -8.87 3.13
CA PRO A 180 -11.40 -10.12 3.85
C PRO A 180 -12.40 -10.38 4.99
N SER A 181 -13.42 -9.52 5.19
CA SER A 181 -14.26 -9.51 6.39
C SER A 181 -14.94 -10.85 6.72
N LEU A 182 -15.25 -11.66 5.71
CA LEU A 182 -15.86 -12.97 5.91
C LEU A 182 -14.92 -13.95 6.62
N TYR A 183 -13.59 -13.86 6.44
CA TYR A 183 -12.67 -14.68 7.23
C TYR A 183 -12.74 -14.38 8.72
N MET A 184 -13.06 -13.13 9.07
CA MET A 184 -13.17 -12.64 10.44
C MET A 184 -14.55 -12.86 11.06
N SER A 185 -15.61 -12.87 10.25
CA SER A 185 -17.00 -12.83 10.73
C SER A 185 -17.73 -14.17 10.65
N ASP A 186 -17.28 -15.11 9.81
CA ASP A 186 -17.99 -16.37 9.60
C ASP A 186 -17.56 -17.51 10.54
N GLY A 187 -16.66 -17.25 11.48
CA GLY A 187 -16.12 -18.24 12.41
C GLY A 187 -14.90 -19.01 11.89
N SER A 188 -14.38 -18.68 10.71
CA SER A 188 -13.14 -19.27 10.19
C SER A 188 -11.89 -18.91 10.99
N TYR A 189 -11.90 -17.74 11.63
CA TYR A 189 -10.83 -17.25 12.49
C TYR A 189 -11.40 -16.72 13.81
N THR A 190 -10.67 -16.93 14.89
CA THR A 190 -10.95 -16.40 16.22
C THR A 190 -10.16 -15.12 16.46
N LYS A 191 -10.84 -14.05 16.89
CA LYS A 191 -10.17 -12.81 17.33
C LYS A 191 -9.47 -13.07 18.67
N ILE A 192 -8.15 -12.91 18.69
CA ILE A 192 -7.31 -13.13 19.88
C ILE A 192 -7.04 -11.82 20.63
N ALA A 193 -7.01 -10.69 19.91
CA ALA A 193 -6.71 -9.39 20.48
C ALA A 193 -7.25 -8.22 19.63
N SER A 194 -7.37 -7.05 20.24
CA SER A 194 -7.67 -5.77 19.58
C SER A 194 -6.95 -4.61 20.26
N GLY A 195 -6.52 -3.63 19.47
CA GLY A 195 -5.76 -2.45 19.91
C GLY A 195 -4.25 -2.55 19.65
N VAL A 196 -3.50 -1.59 20.19
CA VAL A 196 -2.05 -1.47 20.01
C VAL A 196 -1.23 -1.80 21.26
N SER A 197 -1.84 -2.42 22.25
CA SER A 197 -1.23 -2.74 23.54
C SER A 197 -0.22 -3.89 23.45
N ASN A 198 0.41 -4.21 24.58
CA ASN A 198 1.28 -5.38 24.69
C ASN A 198 0.43 -6.66 24.62
N TYR A 199 0.76 -7.55 23.69
CA TYR A 199 0.12 -8.85 23.58
C TYR A 199 1.16 -9.94 23.79
N THR A 200 1.03 -10.67 24.89
CA THR A 200 1.85 -11.86 25.15
C THR A 200 1.41 -13.08 24.34
N ALA A 201 0.27 -13.00 23.66
CA ALA A 201 -0.41 -14.13 23.01
C ALA A 201 -0.27 -14.20 21.48
N ILE A 202 0.46 -13.27 20.84
CA ILE A 202 0.66 -13.29 19.38
C ILE A 202 1.69 -14.36 19.03
N ALA A 203 1.26 -15.31 18.21
CA ALA A 203 2.06 -16.40 17.68
C ALA A 203 2.43 -16.14 16.21
N SER A 204 3.46 -16.85 15.75
CA SER A 204 3.74 -16.96 14.33
C SER A 204 2.52 -17.47 13.57
N ASN A 205 2.28 -16.92 12.38
CA ASN A 205 1.13 -17.16 11.49
C ASN A 205 -0.21 -16.52 11.90
N ASP A 206 -0.30 -15.88 13.08
CA ASP A 206 -1.44 -15.02 13.38
C ASP A 206 -1.55 -13.90 12.34
N ILE A 207 -2.78 -13.49 12.04
CA ILE A 207 -3.05 -12.39 11.11
C ILE A 207 -3.31 -11.13 11.91
N ILE A 208 -2.55 -10.08 11.63
CA ILE A 208 -2.75 -8.74 12.16
C ILE A 208 -3.49 -7.94 11.09
N TYR A 209 -4.69 -7.47 11.42
CA TYR A 209 -5.54 -6.64 10.56
C TYR A 209 -5.65 -5.24 11.14
N TYR A 210 -5.46 -4.21 10.32
CA TYR A 210 -5.58 -2.81 10.73
C TYR A 210 -6.09 -1.95 9.58
N THR A 211 -7.24 -1.31 9.79
CA THR A 211 -8.05 -0.50 8.87
C THR A 211 -8.32 -1.12 7.49
N ASP A 212 -7.31 -1.27 6.65
CA ASP A 212 -7.38 -1.82 5.29
C ASP A 212 -6.16 -2.68 4.93
N HIS A 213 -5.37 -3.08 5.93
CA HIS A 213 -4.16 -3.88 5.74
C HIS A 213 -4.20 -5.19 6.51
N SER A 214 -3.60 -6.23 5.93
CA SER A 214 -3.45 -7.54 6.54
C SER A 214 -2.01 -8.02 6.46
N ALA A 215 -1.48 -8.42 7.60
CA ALA A 215 -0.10 -8.86 7.73
C ALA A 215 -0.02 -10.15 8.54
N VAL A 216 0.93 -11.01 8.21
CA VAL A 216 1.16 -12.28 8.89
C VAL A 216 2.28 -12.10 9.91
N SER A 217 2.03 -12.41 11.18
CA SER A 217 3.05 -12.39 12.23
C SER A 217 4.14 -13.42 11.95
N HIS A 218 5.42 -12.99 12.01
CA HIS A 218 6.57 -13.89 11.82
C HIS A 218 7.32 -14.22 13.11
N THR A 219 7.24 -13.37 14.14
CA THR A 219 7.93 -13.59 15.43
C THR A 219 6.98 -14.08 16.52
N ASN A 220 7.45 -14.98 17.38
CA ASN A 220 6.77 -15.37 18.63
C ASN A 220 7.15 -14.40 19.76
N GLY A 221 6.16 -13.76 20.41
CA GLY A 221 6.33 -13.27 21.79
C GLY A 221 6.22 -11.75 22.07
N GLY A 222 5.55 -11.46 23.19
CA GLY A 222 5.94 -10.52 24.25
C GLY A 222 6.03 -9.01 24.00
N SER A 223 5.82 -8.52 22.78
CA SER A 223 6.06 -7.11 22.43
C SER A 223 4.78 -6.31 22.21
N THR A 224 4.87 -4.98 22.31
CA THR A 224 3.85 -4.07 21.77
C THR A 224 3.65 -4.39 20.29
N ILE A 225 2.40 -4.43 19.82
CA ILE A 225 2.09 -4.85 18.43
C ILE A 225 2.91 -4.09 17.37
N LYS A 226 3.22 -2.82 17.66
CA LYS A 226 4.01 -1.92 16.81
C LYS A 226 5.35 -2.52 16.42
N TYR A 227 5.99 -3.25 17.34
CA TYR A 227 7.33 -3.81 17.15
C TYR A 227 7.32 -5.25 16.67
N ILE A 228 6.16 -5.83 16.34
CA ILE A 228 6.13 -7.19 15.80
C ILE A 228 6.64 -7.17 14.36
N THR A 229 7.47 -8.14 14.01
CA THR A 229 7.87 -8.35 12.61
C THR A 229 6.78 -9.15 11.92
N VAL A 230 6.31 -8.61 10.79
CA VAL A 230 5.25 -9.19 9.97
C VAL A 230 5.70 -9.33 8.52
N TYR A 231 5.08 -10.26 7.82
CA TYR A 231 5.14 -10.39 6.37
C TYR A 231 3.85 -9.89 5.78
N SER A 232 3.92 -8.91 4.87
CA SER A 232 2.74 -8.40 4.19
C SER A 232 3.03 -7.94 2.78
N LYS A 233 2.04 -8.09 1.91
CA LYS A 233 2.09 -7.60 0.55
C LYS A 233 1.65 -6.15 0.52
N TRP A 234 2.33 -5.27 -0.20
CA TRP A 234 1.98 -3.86 -0.25
C TRP A 234 1.26 -3.52 -1.55
N GLY A 235 -0.04 -3.81 -1.62
CA GLY A 235 -0.86 -3.60 -2.83
C GLY A 235 -0.23 -4.26 -4.06
N GLN A 236 -0.01 -3.47 -5.12
CA GLN A 236 0.68 -3.92 -6.34
C GLN A 236 2.21 -4.03 -6.16
N GLY A 237 2.73 -3.42 -5.09
CA GLY A 237 4.12 -3.46 -4.68
C GLY A 237 4.57 -4.80 -4.09
N PRO A 238 5.74 -4.84 -3.43
CA PRO A 238 6.41 -6.08 -3.06
C PRO A 238 5.81 -6.81 -1.85
N LEU A 239 6.28 -8.04 -1.62
CA LEU A 239 6.13 -8.74 -0.33
C LEU A 239 7.28 -8.32 0.58
N MET A 240 6.95 -7.78 1.76
CA MET A 240 7.93 -7.17 2.65
C MET A 240 7.91 -7.82 4.04
N SER A 241 9.10 -7.97 4.62
CA SER A 241 9.30 -8.17 6.05
C SER A 241 9.50 -6.79 6.69
N HIS A 242 8.65 -6.41 7.63
CA HIS A 242 8.73 -5.10 8.26
C HIS A 242 8.16 -5.13 9.67
N ARG A 243 8.44 -4.07 10.45
CA ARG A 243 7.74 -3.85 11.72
C ARG A 243 6.36 -3.27 11.44
N VAL A 244 5.37 -3.60 12.25
CA VAL A 244 3.98 -3.14 12.05
C VAL A 244 3.88 -1.62 11.89
N HIS A 245 4.64 -0.84 12.66
CA HIS A 245 4.68 0.64 12.57
C HIS A 245 5.53 1.24 11.43
N ASP A 246 6.28 0.43 10.69
CA ASP A 246 7.17 0.88 9.61
C ASP A 246 6.68 0.32 8.27
N CYS A 247 5.56 0.87 7.79
CA CYS A 247 4.92 0.51 6.53
C CYS A 247 3.98 1.64 6.05
N PRO A 248 3.45 1.57 4.81
CA PRO A 248 2.56 2.58 4.23
C PRO A 248 1.23 2.83 4.95
N TYR A 249 0.87 1.99 5.92
CA TYR A 249 -0.48 1.92 6.46
C TYR A 249 -0.56 2.47 7.87
N SER A 250 -1.65 3.18 8.15
CA SER A 250 -1.90 3.73 9.47
C SER A 250 -2.33 2.65 10.48
N LEU A 251 -1.76 2.70 11.68
CA LEU A 251 -2.07 1.75 12.76
C LEU A 251 -3.35 2.14 13.51
N SER A 252 -4.49 1.98 12.86
CA SER A 252 -5.82 2.17 13.45
C SER A 252 -6.64 0.88 13.36
N ASN A 253 -7.60 0.72 14.28
CA ASN A 253 -8.51 -0.44 14.33
C ASN A 253 -7.81 -1.81 14.32
N VAL A 254 -6.66 -1.88 14.98
CA VAL A 254 -5.82 -3.08 14.98
C VAL A 254 -6.52 -4.25 15.67
N SER A 255 -6.47 -5.43 15.04
CA SER A 255 -6.96 -6.69 15.60
C SER A 255 -6.08 -7.86 15.18
N VAL A 256 -6.06 -8.91 16.00
CA VAL A 256 -5.27 -10.12 15.77
C VAL A 256 -6.19 -11.32 15.69
N TRP A 257 -5.95 -12.16 14.70
CA TRP A 257 -6.80 -13.29 14.34
C TRP A 257 -5.98 -14.56 14.19
N ARG A 258 -6.53 -15.65 14.71
CA ARG A 258 -5.94 -16.98 14.63
C ARG A 258 -6.95 -17.94 14.03
N ARG A 259 -6.46 -18.79 13.14
CA ARG A 259 -7.25 -19.89 12.61
C ARG A 259 -7.42 -20.98 13.66
#